data_AF-A0A529M321-F1
#
_entry.id   AF-A0A529M321-F1
#
_cell.length_a   1.000
_cell.length_b   1.000
_cell.length_c   1.000
_cell.angle_alpha   90.00
_cell.angle_beta   90.00
_cell.angle_gamma   90.00
#
_symmetry.space_group_name_H-M   'P 1'
#
loop_
_entity.id
_entity.type
_entity.pdbx_description
1 polymer ?
#
loop_
_entity_poly.entity_id
_entity_poly.type
_entity_poly.pdbx_seq_one_letter_code
_entity_poly.pdbx_strand_id
1 'polypeptide(L)'
;MIDRIVSELGPWNWMVLGFVLLVMEIIAPGIFMLWIGIAALIIGAVSLLIWDAGFWTWQVQVLAFLALSLVSAYVGKKLVGSRNDPT
;
A
#
# COMPACT_ATOMS: atom_id res chain seq x y z
N MET A 1 5.09 -9.79 -22.70
CA MET A 1 6.45 -9.90 -22.09
C MET A 1 6.48 -9.39 -20.65
N ILE A 2 5.94 -8.21 -20.34
CA ILE A 2 5.88 -7.66 -18.98
C ILE A 2 5.00 -8.51 -18.04
N ASP A 3 3.92 -9.09 -18.55
CA ASP A 3 3.01 -9.97 -17.79
C ASP A 3 3.74 -11.12 -17.08
N ARG A 4 4.71 -11.76 -17.77
CA ARG A 4 5.48 -12.88 -17.23
C ARG A 4 6.38 -12.45 -16.06
N ILE A 5 6.98 -11.26 -16.13
CA ILE A 5 7.84 -10.72 -15.07
C ILE A 5 7.02 -10.43 -13.81
N VAL A 6 5.80 -9.93 -13.99
CA VAL A 6 4.85 -9.65 -12.89
C VAL A 6 4.32 -10.95 -12.28
N SER A 7 4.09 -12.00 -13.08
CA SER A 7 3.70 -13.32 -12.58
C SER A 7 4.83 -14.02 -11.81
N GLU A 8 6.08 -13.88 -12.25
CA GLU A 8 7.26 -14.56 -11.66
C GLU A 8 7.71 -13.92 -10.33
N LEU A 9 7.69 -12.59 -10.22
CA LEU A 9 7.94 -11.88 -8.96
C LEU A 9 6.72 -11.88 -8.04
N GLY A 10 5.54 -11.96 -8.65
CA GLY A 10 4.28 -12.21 -7.97
C GLY A 10 3.94 -11.24 -6.84
N PRO A 11 3.39 -11.73 -5.71
CA PRO A 11 3.02 -10.91 -4.55
C PRO A 11 4.20 -10.18 -3.88
N TRP A 12 5.42 -10.69 -4.06
CA TRP A 12 6.61 -10.19 -3.35
C TRP A 12 6.95 -8.75 -3.70
N ASN A 13 6.61 -8.30 -4.92
CA ASN A 13 6.83 -6.92 -5.33
C ASN A 13 6.11 -5.92 -4.40
N TRP A 14 4.90 -6.24 -3.97
CA TRP A 14 4.12 -5.40 -3.06
C TRP A 14 4.69 -5.34 -1.65
N MET A 15 5.23 -6.45 -1.16
CA MET A 15 5.93 -6.47 0.13
C MET A 15 7.18 -5.60 0.09
N VAL A 16 8.01 -5.73 -0.94
CA VAL A 16 9.22 -4.91 -1.11
C VAL A 16 8.84 -3.43 -1.21
N LEU A 17 7.82 -3.10 -1.99
CA LEU A 17 7.36 -1.72 -2.17
C LEU A 17 6.85 -1.12 -0.85
N GLY A 18 6.09 -1.88 -0.06
CA GLY A 18 5.66 -1.47 1.28
C GLY A 18 6.82 -1.23 2.24
N PHE A 19 7.81 -2.12 2.28
CA PHE A 19 9.01 -1.93 3.09
C PHE A 19 9.83 -0.71 2.64
N VAL A 20 9.99 -0.49 1.33
CA VAL A 20 10.70 0.68 0.79
C VAL A 20 10.00 1.98 1.20
N LEU A 21 8.67 2.03 1.15
CA LEU A 21 7.90 3.19 1.61
C LEU A 21 8.07 3.44 3.11
N LEU A 22 8.07 2.38 3.92
CA LEU A 22 8.33 2.49 5.37
C LEU A 22 9.76 2.96 5.67
N VAL A 23 10.75 2.53 4.89
CA VAL A 23 12.14 3.00 5.01
C VAL A 23 12.27 4.45 4.57
N MET A 24 11.58 4.87 3.51
CA MET A 24 11.57 6.26 3.08
C MET A 24 10.99 7.21 4.14
N GLU A 25 10.00 6.78 4.92
CA GLU A 25 9.47 7.56 6.05
C GLU A 25 10.55 7.88 7.10
N ILE A 26 11.50 6.96 7.34
CA ILE A 26 12.59 7.19 8.30
C ILE A 26 13.52 8.33 7.80
N ILE A 27 13.64 8.46 6.48
CA ILE A 27 14.46 9.49 5.82
C ILE A 27 13.70 10.82 5.74
N ALA A 28 12.40 10.76 5.44
CA ALA A 28 11.51 11.91 5.32
C ALA A 28 10.31 11.75 6.28
N PRO A 29 10.38 12.29 7.51
CA PRO A 29 9.31 12.16 8.48
C PRO A 29 8.10 12.95 8.00
N GLY A 30 7.08 12.20 7.60
CA GLY A 30 5.89 12.70 6.96
C GLY A 30 4.90 11.57 6.90
N ILE A 31 4.29 11.26 8.07
CA ILE A 31 3.28 10.24 8.43
C ILE A 31 2.46 9.65 7.24
N PHE A 32 2.22 10.47 6.22
CA PHE A 32 1.78 10.09 4.88
C PHE A 32 2.45 8.83 4.28
N MET A 33 3.77 8.71 4.28
CA MET A 33 4.47 7.56 3.67
C MET A 33 4.22 6.26 4.44
N LEU A 34 4.14 6.35 5.77
CA LEU A 34 3.77 5.22 6.64
C LEU A 34 2.40 4.62 6.29
N TRP A 35 1.39 5.45 6.02
CA TRP A 35 0.06 4.98 5.62
C TRP A 35 0.06 4.27 4.25
N ILE A 36 0.81 4.78 3.27
CA ILE A 36 0.95 4.14 1.95
C ILE A 36 1.73 2.84 2.05
N GLY A 37 2.78 2.80 2.89
CA GLY A 37 3.56 1.59 3.15
C GLY A 37 2.73 0.46 3.77
N ILE A 38 1.88 0.78 4.74
CA ILE A 38 0.95 -0.19 5.34
C ILE A 38 -0.07 -0.69 4.30
N ALA A 39 -0.61 0.19 3.47
CA ALA A 39 -1.52 -0.20 2.39
C ALA A 39 -0.85 -1.16 1.39
N ALA A 40 0.40 -0.91 1.00
CA ALA A 40 1.18 -1.81 0.15
C ALA A 40 1.41 -3.17 0.82
N LEU A 41 1.74 -3.21 2.12
CA LEU A 41 1.90 -4.46 2.86
C LEU A 41 0.60 -5.27 2.94
N ILE A 42 -0.54 -4.60 3.16
CA ILE A 42 -1.85 -5.26 3.18
C ILE A 42 -2.17 -5.85 1.80
N ILE A 43 -1.99 -5.09 0.71
CA ILE A 43 -2.20 -5.59 -0.65
C ILE A 43 -1.25 -6.73 -1.00
N GLY A 44 0.01 -6.67 -0.55
CA GLY A 44 0.97 -7.76 -0.70
C GLY A 44 0.56 -9.02 0.05
N ALA A 45 0.11 -8.88 1.30
CA ALA A 45 -0.40 -9.99 2.11
C ALA A 45 -1.67 -10.62 1.51
N VAL A 46 -2.62 -9.79 1.05
CA VAL A 46 -3.81 -10.25 0.34
C VAL A 46 -3.43 -10.93 -0.98
N SER A 47 -2.46 -10.39 -1.71
CA SER A 47 -1.98 -11.02 -2.95
C SER A 47 -1.30 -12.35 -2.70
N LEU A 48 -0.60 -12.55 -1.57
CA LEU A 48 -0.09 -13.88 -1.18
C LEU A 48 -1.22 -14.86 -0.85
N LEU A 49 -2.31 -14.38 -0.23
CA LEU A 49 -3.41 -15.23 0.22
C LEU A 49 -4.34 -15.67 -0.92
N ILE A 50 -4.54 -14.80 -1.92
CA ILE A 50 -5.52 -14.98 -2.99
C ILE A 50 -4.86 -15.00 -4.39
N TRP A 51 -3.57 -15.36 -4.46
CA TRP A 51 -2.81 -15.35 -5.72
C TRP A 51 -3.39 -16.27 -6.81
N ASP A 52 -3.98 -17.39 -6.40
CA ASP A 52 -4.55 -18.40 -7.30
C ASP A 52 -5.96 -18.05 -7.79
N ALA A 53 -6.57 -16.99 -7.26
CA ALA A 53 -7.85 -16.53 -7.77
C ALA A 53 -7.69 -15.96 -9.18
N GLY A 54 -8.26 -16.62 -10.18
CA GLY A 54 -8.21 -16.18 -11.59
C GLY A 54 -8.77 -14.78 -11.87
N PHE A 55 -9.46 -14.16 -10.90
CA PHE A 55 -9.91 -12.76 -10.97
C PHE A 55 -8.92 -11.74 -10.38
N TRP A 56 -7.90 -12.19 -9.65
CA TRP A 56 -6.93 -11.35 -8.94
C TRP A 56 -5.75 -10.94 -9.82
N THR A 57 -6.08 -10.27 -10.93
CA THR A 57 -5.09 -9.78 -11.90
C THR A 57 -4.28 -8.60 -11.34
N TRP A 58 -3.08 -8.38 -11.91
CA TRP A 58 -2.16 -7.33 -11.46
C TRP A 58 -2.78 -5.92 -11.57
N GLN A 59 -3.69 -5.70 -12.52
CA GLN A 59 -4.43 -4.45 -12.68
C GLN A 59 -5.36 -4.19 -11.49
N VAL A 60 -6.05 -5.23 -11.00
CA VAL A 60 -6.92 -5.14 -9.81
C VAL A 60 -6.09 -4.84 -8.57
N GLN A 61 -4.90 -5.44 -8.45
CA GLN A 61 -3.97 -5.14 -7.34
C GLN A 61 -3.51 -3.69 -7.35
N VAL A 62 -3.13 -3.15 -8.52
CA VAL A 62 -2.71 -1.74 -8.66
C VAL A 62 -3.86 -0.78 -8.35
N LEU A 63 -5.08 -1.08 -8.82
CA LEU A 63 -6.26 -0.26 -8.52
C LEU A 63 -6.64 -0.29 -7.04
N ALA A 64 -6.59 -1.46 -6.41
CA ALA A 64 -6.86 -1.63 -4.99
C ALA A 64 -5.80 -0.91 -4.13
N PHE A 65 -4.53 -0.97 -4.54
CA PHE A 65 -3.45 -0.21 -3.90
C PHE A 65 -3.66 1.30 -4.02
N LEU A 66 -3.97 1.81 -5.21
CA LEU A 66 -4.26 3.22 -5.43
C LEU A 66 -5.44 3.70 -4.57
N ALA A 67 -6.52 2.92 -4.52
CA ALA A 67 -7.69 3.20 -3.69
C ALA A 67 -7.34 3.21 -2.19
N LEU A 68 -6.67 2.17 -1.69
CA LEU A 68 -6.27 2.09 -0.29
C LEU A 68 -5.28 3.18 0.10
N SER A 69 -4.31 3.49 -0.76
CA SER A 69 -3.36 4.59 -0.56
C SER A 69 -4.09 5.94 -0.42
N LEU A 70 -5.08 6.21 -1.29
CA LEU A 70 -5.88 7.44 -1.21
C LEU A 70 -6.71 7.50 0.08
N VAL A 71 -7.39 6.40 0.41
CA VAL A 71 -8.22 6.29 1.63
C VAL A 71 -7.36 6.47 2.87
N SER A 72 -6.20 5.82 2.90
CA SER A 72 -5.28 5.87 4.04
C SER A 72 -4.66 7.27 4.22
N ALA A 73 -4.27 7.92 3.12
CA ALA A 73 -3.83 9.32 3.13
C ALA A 73 -4.92 10.27 3.64
N TYR A 74 -6.17 10.05 3.24
CA TYR A 74 -7.31 10.86 3.66
C TYR A 74 -7.65 10.68 5.15
N VAL A 75 -7.62 9.43 5.64
CA VAL A 75 -7.86 9.10 7.06
C VAL A 75 -6.74 9.65 7.94
N GLY A 76 -5.47 9.54 7.52
CA GLY A 76 -4.33 10.12 8.23
C GLY A 76 -4.45 11.63 8.40
N LYS A 77 -4.87 12.35 7.35
CA LYS A 77 -5.13 13.80 7.42
C LYS A 77 -6.26 14.14 8.40
N LYS A 78 -7.31 13.31 8.46
CA LYS A 78 -8.47 13.54 9.34
C LYS A 78 -8.15 13.28 10.82
N LEU A 79 -7.35 12.26 11.13
CA LEU A 79 -6.98 11.94 12.51
C LEU A 79 -5.98 12.94 13.11
N VAL A 80 -5.03 13.44 12.32
CA VAL A 80 -4.04 14.44 12.79
C VAL A 80 -4.68 15.82 12.97
N GLY A 81 -5.72 16.15 12.20
CA GLY A 81 -6.40 17.45 12.29
C GLY A 81 -7.28 17.66 13.53
N SER A 82 -7.59 16.62 14.31
CA SER A 82 -8.64 16.68 15.34
C SER A 82 -8.15 16.94 16.77
N ARG A 83 -6.88 17.32 16.97
CA ARG A 83 -6.29 17.57 18.31
C ARG A 83 -5.95 19.03 18.56
N ASN A 84 -6.84 19.96 18.18
CA ASN A 84 -6.69 21.40 18.39
C ASN A 84 -8.00 22.11 18.79
N ASP A 85 -8.87 21.50 19.60
CA ASP A 85 -9.90 22.27 20.31
C ASP A 85 -9.67 22.19 21.83
N PRO A 86 -9.00 23.20 22.41
CA PRO A 86 -9.07 23.47 23.83
C PRO A 86 -10.33 24.29 24.12
N THR A 87 -11.32 23.68 24.77
CA THR A 87 -12.38 24.40 25.48
C THR A 87 -12.29 24.09 26.96
#